data_AF-A0A067P1H3-F1
#
_entry.id   AF-A0A067P1H3-F1
#
_cell.length_a   1.000
_cell.length_b   1.000
_cell.length_c   1.000
_cell.angle_alpha   90.00
_cell.angle_beta   90.00
_cell.angle_gamma   90.00
#
_symmetry.space_group_name_H-M   'P 1'
#
loop_
_entity.id
_entity.type
_entity.pdbx_description
1 polymer ?
#
loop_
_entity_poly.entity_id
_entity_poly.type
_entity_poly.pdbx_seq_one_letter_code
_entity_poly.pdbx_strand_id
1 'polypeptide(L)' 'FSCTHRICPGRHLAAASIWIAVATMFATVNVNKAKDKDGNEITPEIIHLKIFSCSITPRSEKAIRIVASECESLSA' A
#
# COMPACT_ATOMS: atom_id res chain seq x y z
N PHE A 1 -31.44 -31.90 -3.03
CA PHE A 1 -31.58 -30.52 -3.53
C PHE A 1 -30.25 -29.82 -3.27
N SER A 2 -29.36 -29.87 -4.26
CA SER A 2 -27.95 -29.51 -4.12
C SER A 2 -27.76 -27.99 -4.18
N CYS A 3 -27.04 -27.43 -3.19
CA CYS A 3 -26.62 -26.03 -3.20
C CYS A 3 -25.51 -25.82 -4.26
N THR A 4 -25.79 -24.96 -5.23
CA THR A 4 -24.83 -24.32 -6.14
C THR A 4 -23.53 -23.92 -5.45
N HIS A 5 -22.38 -24.14 -6.11
CA HIS A 5 -21.06 -23.62 -5.74
C HIS A 5 -21.17 -22.14 -5.33
N ARG A 6 -21.09 -21.86 -4.02
CA ARG A 6 -21.25 -20.53 -3.43
C ARG A 6 -20.03 -19.67 -3.75
N ILE A 7 -19.92 -19.23 -4.99
CA ILE A 7 -18.96 -18.20 -5.38
C ILE A 7 -19.50 -16.87 -4.84
N CYS A 8 -18.69 -16.17 -4.04
CA CYS A 8 -19.08 -14.87 -3.50
C CYS A 8 -19.45 -13.93 -4.66
N PRO A 9 -20.71 -13.44 -4.74
CA PRO A 9 -21.12 -12.54 -5.82
C PRO A 9 -20.31 -11.22 -5.78
N GLY A 10 -19.84 -10.85 -4.59
CA GLY A 10 -18.97 -9.70 -4.37
C GLY A 10 -17.50 -9.91 -4.74
N ARG A 11 -17.08 -11.07 -5.26
CA ARG A 11 -15.67 -11.33 -5.59
C ARG A 11 -15.09 -10.31 -6.58
N HIS A 12 -15.90 -9.85 -7.53
CA HIS A 12 -15.48 -8.89 -8.54
C HIS A 12 -15.37 -7.49 -7.94
N LEU A 13 -16.29 -7.13 -7.06
CA LEU A 13 -16.25 -5.87 -6.31
C LEU A 13 -15.03 -5.83 -5.38
N ALA A 14 -14.76 -6.92 -4.65
CA ALA A 14 -13.62 -7.02 -3.76
C ALA A 14 -12.29 -6.95 -4.53
N ALA A 15 -12.18 -7.62 -5.67
CA ALA A 15 -11.00 -7.51 -6.52
C ALA A 15 -10.79 -6.07 -7.01
N ALA A 16 -11.87 -5.42 -7.49
CA ALA A 16 -11.82 -4.04 -7.95
C ALA A 16 -11.44 -3.06 -6.82
N SER A 17 -12.01 -3.21 -5.62
CA SER A 17 -11.70 -2.33 -4.49
C SER A 17 -10.25 -2.46 -4.04
N ILE A 18 -9.70 -3.68 -4.01
CA ILE A 18 -8.28 -3.91 -3.72
C ILE A 18 -7.40 -3.21 -4.75
N TRP A 19 -7.70 -3.37 -6.03
CA TRP A 19 -6.94 -2.69 -7.10
C TRP A 19 -6.99 -1.18 -6.98
N ILE A 20 -8.17 -0.61 -6.69
CA ILE A 20 -8.33 0.83 -6.48
C ILE A 20 -7.52 1.28 -5.27
N ALA A 21 -7.56 0.55 -4.15
CA ALA A 21 -6.82 0.89 -2.95
C ALA A 21 -5.30 0.87 -3.20
N VAL A 22 -4.80 -0.17 -3.88
CA VAL A 22 -3.38 -0.30 -4.24
C VAL A 22 -2.95 0.81 -5.20
N ALA A 23 -3.74 1.08 -6.25
CA ALA A 23 -3.45 2.16 -7.19
C ALA A 23 -3.45 3.53 -6.51
N THR A 24 -4.39 3.76 -5.60
CA THR A 24 -4.48 5.03 -4.85
C THR A 24 -3.31 5.18 -3.88
N MET A 25 -2.89 4.11 -3.21
CA MET A 25 -1.66 4.12 -2.40
C MET A 25 -0.45 4.51 -3.26
N PHE A 26 -0.23 3.86 -4.40
CA PHE A 26 0.89 4.22 -5.28
C PHE A 26 0.77 5.61 -5.90
N ALA A 27 -0.44 6.16 -6.03
CA ALA A 27 -0.64 7.52 -6.49
C ALA A 27 -0.29 8.58 -5.42
N THR A 28 -0.47 8.26 -4.13
CA THR A 28 -0.25 9.20 -3.02
C THR A 28 1.15 9.11 -2.43
N VAL A 29 1.75 7.92 -2.41
CA VAL A 29 3.07 7.69 -1.83
C VAL A 29 4.08 7.18 -2.87
N ASN A 30 5.30 7.67 -2.79
CA ASN A 30 6.45 7.07 -3.45
C ASN A 30 7.05 6.01 -2.51
N VAL A 31 7.08 4.76 -2.97
CA VAL A 31 7.76 3.67 -2.28
C VAL A 31 9.18 3.62 -2.84
N ASN A 32 10.17 3.99 -2.04
CA ASN A 32 11.57 3.90 -2.42
C ASN A 32 12.29 2.85 -1.57
N LYS A 33 13.36 2.26 -2.13
CA LYS A 33 14.26 1.37 -1.38
C LYS A 33 14.80 2.12 -0.16
N ALA A 34 14.90 1.44 0.99
CA ALA A 34 15.59 2.03 2.11
C ALA A 34 17.05 2.32 1.71
N LYS A 35 17.49 3.54 2.03
CA LYS A 35 18.88 3.95 1.89
C LYS A 35 19.60 3.63 3.20
N ASP A 36 20.77 3.01 3.10
CA ASP A 36 21.65 2.83 4.26
C ASP A 36 22.30 4.17 4.66
N LYS A 37 23.01 4.21 5.80
CA LYS A 37 23.70 5.40 6.34
C LYS A 37 24.70 6.05 5.37
N ASP A 38 25.17 5.30 4.37
CA ASP A 38 26.09 5.74 3.32
C ASP A 38 25.39 6.14 2.00
N GLY A 39 24.05 6.19 1.97
CA GLY A 39 23.30 6.67 0.81
C GLY A 39 23.16 5.67 -0.36
N ASN A 40 23.68 4.45 -0.20
CA ASN A 40 23.56 3.38 -1.19
C ASN A 40 22.19 2.68 -1.10
N GLU A 41 21.62 2.37 -2.26
CA GLU A 41 20.36 1.64 -2.38
C GLU A 41 20.57 0.17 -2.00
N ILE A 42 19.97 -0.27 -0.89
CA ILE A 42 19.97 -1.68 -0.51
C ILE A 42 19.08 -2.42 -1.51
N THR A 43 19.68 -3.23 -2.39
CA THR A 43 18.92 -4.15 -3.26
C THR A 43 18.71 -5.44 -2.49
N PRO A 44 17.48 -5.72 -1.99
CA PRO A 44 17.25 -6.92 -1.21
C PRO A 44 17.36 -8.15 -2.12
N GLU A 45 18.07 -9.19 -1.67
CA GLU A 45 18.08 -10.47 -2.35
C GLU A 45 16.68 -11.11 -2.26
N ILE A 46 16.13 -11.49 -3.41
CA ILE A 46 14.74 -11.98 -3.57
C ILE A 46 14.61 -13.45 -3.14
N ILE A 47 15.33 -13.86 -2.09
CA ILE A 47 15.47 -15.28 -1.72
C ILE A 47 14.61 -15.68 -0.51
N HIS A 48 13.93 -14.75 0.16
CA HIS A 48 12.98 -15.06 1.24
C HIS A 48 12.00 -13.92 1.47
N LEU A 49 10.80 -14.24 2.02
CA LEU A 49 9.81 -13.30 2.57
C LEU A 49 10.36 -12.56 3.81
N LYS A 50 11.50 -11.89 3.65
CA LYS A 50 12.12 -11.12 4.71
C LYS A 50 11.58 -9.71 4.63
N ILE A 51 11.18 -9.18 5.78
CA ILE A 51 10.76 -7.78 5.90
C ILE A 51 11.92 -6.92 5.41
N PHE A 52 11.71 -6.21 4.31
CA PHE A 52 12.67 -5.30 3.72
C PHE A 52 12.34 -3.89 4.20
N SER A 53 13.34 -3.18 4.73
CA SER A 53 13.17 -1.77 5.06
C SER A 53 12.85 -1.00 3.78
N CYS A 54 11.75 -0.26 3.79
CA CYS A 54 11.35 0.67 2.74
C CYS A 54 11.24 2.08 3.30
N SER A 55 11.54 3.07 2.47
CA SER A 55 11.22 4.47 2.76
C SER A 55 9.97 4.85 1.98
N ILE A 56 8.89 5.17 2.69
CA ILE A 56 7.62 5.60 2.10
C ILE A 56 7.55 7.11 2.29
N THR A 57 7.59 7.88 1.20
CA THR A 57 7.47 9.34 1.24
C THR A 57 6.23 9.79 0.47
N PRO A 58 5.47 10.78 0.98
CA PRO A 58 4.32 11.30 0.25
C PRO A 58 4.79 12.03 -1.02
N ARG A 59 4.11 11.77 -2.15
CA ARG A 59 4.51 12.30 -3.47
C ARG A 59 4.14 13.76 -3.70
N SER A 60 3.08 14.27 -3.05
CA SER A 60 2.59 15.63 -3.28
C SER A 60 2.05 16.30 -2.01
N GLU A 61 2.04 17.63 -2.01
CA GLU A 61 1.43 18.47 -0.96
C GLU A 61 -0.03 18.12 -0.71
N LYS A 62 -0.76 17.69 -1.76
CA LYS A 62 -2.15 17.22 -1.65
C LYS A 62 -2.26 15.91 -0.86
N ALA A 63 -1.30 15.00 -1.03
CA ALA A 63 -1.24 13.75 -0.26
C ALA A 63 -0.92 14.01 1.21
N ILE A 64 0.00 14.95 1.50
CA ILE A 64 0.31 15.38 2.88
C ILE A 64 -0.94 15.93 3.56
N ARG A 65 -1.71 16.78 2.88
CA ARG A 65 -2.95 17.35 3.43
C ARG A 65 -4.01 16.29 3.76
N ILE A 66 -4.19 15.29 2.90
CA ILE A 66 -5.12 14.18 3.14
C ILE A 66 -4.67 13.36 4.35
N VAL A 67 -3.37 12.99 4.40
CA VAL A 67 -2.82 12.23 5.52
C VAL A 67 -2.88 13.03 6.82
N ALA A 68 -2.62 14.33 6.79
CA ALA A 68 -2.73 15.20 7.96
C ALA A 68 -4.18 15.28 8.47
N SER A 69 -5.16 15.43 7.57
CA SER A 69 -6.58 15.47 7.97
C SER A 69 -7.09 14.15 8.56
N GLU A 70 -6.58 13.00 8.07
CA GLU A 70 -6.96 11.71 8.65
C GLU A 70 -6.19 11.37 9.93
N CYS A 71 -4.92 11.80 10.03
CA CYS A 71 -4.13 11.60 11.25
C CYS A 71 -4.75 12.32 12.46
N GLU A 72 -5.44 13.44 12.24
CA GLU A 72 -6.19 14.16 13.28
C GLU A 72 -7.40 13.33 13.77
N SER A 73 -8.11 12.66 12.85
CA SER A 73 -9.25 11.79 13.20
C SER A 73 -8.88 10.47 13.88
N LEU A 74 -7.62 10.01 13.78
CA LEU A 74 -7.12 8.84 14.52
C LEU A 74 -6.58 9.19 15.93
N SER A 75 -6.44 10.49 16.24
CA SER A 75 -5.97 10.98 17.55
C SER A 75 -7.08 11.42 18.50
N ALA A 76 -8.35 11.25 18.10
CA ALA A 76 -9.54 11.54 18.91
C ALA A 76 -10.14 10.29 19.56
#